data_AF-A0A4E0R4L8-F1
#
_entry.id   AF-A0A4E0R4L8-F1
#
_cell.length_a   1.000
_cell.length_b   1.000
_cell.length_c   1.000
_cell.angle_alpha   90.00
_cell.angle_beta   90.00
_cell.angle_gamma   90.00
#
_symmetry.space_group_name_H-M   'P 1'
#
loop_
_entity.id
_entity.type
_entity.pdbx_description
1 polymer ?
#
loop_
_entity_poly.entity_id
_entity_poly.type
_entity_poly.pdbx_seq_one_letter_code
_entity_poly.pdbx_strand_id
1 'polypeptide(L)'
;MEREWIKASLCARKEGKPEPSYETFLQQWNSAPLFTRLNRKRKMMAIHLYRRAGLRLVARRWFKGGCDLGLATLLEPRYVFSRLKMQMLR
;
A
#
# COMPACT_ATOMS: atom_id res chain seq x y z
N MET A 1 -3.03 3.49 9.25
CA MET A 1 -1.95 3.97 10.14
C MET A 1 -1.46 2.83 11.02
N GLU A 2 -2.35 2.19 11.78
CA GLU A 2 -2.06 1.02 12.62
C GLU A 2 -1.26 -0.09 11.90
N ARG A 3 -1.67 -0.50 10.69
CA ARG A 3 -0.92 -1.50 9.89
C ARG A 3 0.54 -1.10 9.60
N GLU A 4 0.82 0.19 9.41
CA GLU A 4 2.17 0.67 9.13
C GLU A 4 3.00 0.76 10.41
N TRP A 5 2.37 1.07 11.54
CA TRP A 5 3.01 0.98 12.86
C TRP A 5 3.39 -0.48 13.19
N ILE A 6 2.47 -1.44 13.01
CA ILE A 6 2.76 -2.86 13.22
C ILE A 6 3.94 -3.33 12.35
N LYS A 7 3.99 -2.92 11.08
CA LYS A 7 5.14 -3.22 10.22
C LYS A 7 6.42 -2.61 10.75
N ALA A 8 6.39 -1.35 11.20
CA ALA A 8 7.55 -0.67 11.76
C ALA A 8 8.07 -1.41 13.01
N SER A 9 7.17 -1.82 13.90
CA SER A 9 7.51 -2.63 15.08
C SER A 9 8.11 -3.99 14.70
N LEU A 10 7.53 -4.67 13.70
CA LEU A 10 8.07 -5.94 13.20
C LEU A 10 9.47 -5.78 12.57
N CYS A 11 9.71 -4.68 11.84
CA CYS A 11 11.05 -4.38 11.31
C CYS A 11 12.04 -4.09 12.43
N ALA A 12 11.67 -3.26 13.41
CA ALA A 12 12.52 -2.96 14.57
C ALA A 12 12.90 -4.24 15.33
N ARG A 13 11.93 -5.13 15.56
CA ARG A 13 12.16 -6.45 16.19
C ARG A 13 13.14 -7.31 15.38
N LYS A 14 13.01 -7.36 14.05
CA LYS A 14 13.94 -8.10 13.19
C LYS A 14 15.36 -7.53 13.20
N GLU A 15 15.49 -6.23 13.40
CA GLU A 15 16.78 -5.54 13.48
C GLU A 15 17.37 -5.54 14.90
N GLY A 16 16.71 -6.17 15.87
CA GLY A 16 17.13 -6.17 17.29
C GLY A 16 17.00 -4.80 17.96
N LYS A 17 16.26 -3.87 17.36
CA LYS A 17 16.01 -2.52 17.89
C LYS A 17 14.78 -2.52 18.80
N PRO A 18 14.72 -1.61 19.78
CA PRO A 18 13.53 -1.42 20.60
C PRO A 18 12.32 -1.05 19.73
N GLU A 19 11.15 -1.59 20.06
CA GLU A 19 9.93 -1.29 19.34
C GLU A 19 9.51 0.17 19.58
N PRO A 20 9.20 0.93 18.51
CA PRO A 20 8.77 2.31 18.66
C PRO A 20 7.38 2.36 19.31
N SER A 21 7.23 3.21 20.32
CA SER A 21 5.91 3.55 20.85
C SER A 21 5.04 4.16 19.75
N TYR A 22 3.72 4.03 19.88
CA TYR A 22 2.80 4.54 18.86
C TYR A 22 2.96 6.06 18.65
N GLU A 23 3.21 6.81 19.73
CA GLU A 23 3.43 8.25 19.69
C GLU A 23 4.71 8.64 18.95
N THR A 24 5.83 7.95 19.23
CA THR A 24 7.11 8.19 18.55
C THR A 24 7.02 7.84 17.07
N PHE A 25 6.33 6.75 16.72
CA PHE A 25 6.02 6.42 15.33
C PHE A 25 5.21 7.52 14.65
N LEU A 26 4.16 8.06 15.30
CA LEU A 26 3.34 9.13 14.74
C LEU A 26 4.13 10.42 14.52
N GLN A 27 4.99 10.80 15.47
CA GLN A 27 5.86 11.96 15.32
C GLN A 27 6.78 11.80 14.12
N GLN A 28 7.48 10.67 14.00
CA GLN A 28 8.35 10.35 12.87
C GLN A 28 7.58 10.25 11.54
N TRP A 29 6.36 9.73 11.59
CA TRP A 29 5.52 9.60 10.42
C TRP A 29 5.10 10.97 9.86
N ASN A 30 4.76 11.89 10.75
CA ASN A 30 4.30 13.24 10.41
C ASN A 30 5.44 14.19 10.08
N SER A 31 6.61 14.03 10.71
CA SER A 31 7.81 14.82 10.43
C SER A 31 8.52 14.44 9.13
N ALA A 32 8.08 13.38 8.46
CA ALA A 32 8.65 12.96 7.17
C ALA A 32 8.54 14.08 6.11
N PRO A 33 9.54 14.24 5.21
CA PRO A 33 9.50 15.23 4.14
C PRO A 33 8.23 15.14 3.29
N LEU A 34 7.77 16.28 2.78
CA LEU A 34 6.53 16.37 1.98
C LEU A 34 6.50 15.37 0.81
N PHE A 35 7.63 15.23 0.10
CA PHE A 35 7.78 14.24 -0.98
C PHE A 35 7.58 12.81 -0.51
N THR A 36 8.14 12.45 0.65
CA THR A 36 7.96 11.12 1.26
C THR A 36 6.50 10.88 1.63
N ARG A 37 5.83 11.90 2.18
CA ARG A 37 4.39 11.83 2.53
C ARG A 37 3.51 11.67 1.28
N LEU A 38 3.79 12.42 0.21
CA LEU A 38 3.08 12.29 -1.07
C LEU A 38 3.29 10.92 -1.70
N ASN A 39 4.53 10.42 -1.72
CA ASN A 39 4.83 9.10 -2.25
C ASN A 39 4.14 7.98 -1.44
N ARG A 40 4.10 8.11 -0.10
CA ARG A 40 3.32 7.19 0.76
C ARG A 40 1.83 7.21 0.41
N LYS A 41 1.23 8.39 0.28
CA LYS A 41 -0.18 8.53 -0.13
C LYS A 41 -0.44 7.91 -1.51
N ARG A 42 0.45 8.16 -2.49
CA ARG A 42 0.38 7.57 -3.83
C ARG A 42 0.35 6.05 -3.78
N LYS A 43 1.30 5.43 -3.05
CA LYS A 43 1.36 3.97 -2.89
C LYS A 43 0.14 3.41 -2.17
N MET A 44 -0.30 4.05 -1.08
CA MET A 44 -1.52 3.63 -0.36
C MET A 44 -2.75 3.67 -1.28
N MET A 45 -2.89 4.73 -2.08
CA MET A 45 -3.97 4.86 -3.05
C MET A 45 -3.89 3.77 -4.13
N ALA A 46 -2.71 3.49 -4.69
CA ALA A 46 -2.52 2.43 -5.68
C ALA A 46 -2.96 1.06 -5.14
N ILE A 47 -2.55 0.72 -3.92
CA ILE A 47 -2.93 -0.54 -3.26
C ILE A 47 -4.45 -0.59 -3.02
N HIS A 48 -5.05 0.51 -2.56
CA HIS A 48 -6.48 0.59 -2.33
C HIS A 48 -7.27 0.39 -3.64
N LEU A 49 -6.88 1.08 -4.71
CA LEU A 49 -7.50 0.97 -6.02
C LEU A 49 -7.34 -0.43 -6.61
N TYR A 50 -6.17 -1.06 -6.51
CA TYR A 50 -5.96 -2.44 -6.95
C TYR A 50 -6.91 -3.43 -6.25
N ARG A 51 -7.06 -3.32 -4.93
CA ARG A 51 -7.97 -4.18 -4.16
C ARG A 51 -9.43 -3.92 -4.52
N ARG A 52 -9.80 -2.64 -4.66
CA ARG A 52 -11.14 -2.21 -5.05
C ARG A 52 -11.50 -2.70 -6.46
N ALA A 53 -10.54 -2.67 -7.38
CA ALA A 53 -10.68 -3.21 -8.72
C ALA A 53 -11.04 -4.70 -8.68
N GLY A 54 -10.28 -5.51 -7.92
CA GLY A 54 -10.57 -6.94 -7.74
C GLY A 54 -11.99 -7.20 -7.24
N LEU A 55 -12.44 -6.47 -6.21
CA LEU A 55 -13.82 -6.59 -5.69
C LEU A 55 -14.87 -6.21 -6.75
N ARG A 56 -14.64 -5.15 -7.53
CA ARG A 56 -15.56 -4.70 -8.58
C ARG A 56 -15.63 -5.66 -9.76
N LEU A 57 -14.51 -6.26 -10.15
CA LEU A 57 -14.46 -7.27 -11.21
C LEU A 57 -15.24 -8.52 -10.81
N VAL A 58 -15.07 -9.01 -9.58
CA VAL A 58 -15.87 -10.13 -9.03
C VAL A 58 -17.36 -9.78 -8.98
N ALA A 59 -17.70 -8.55 -8.61
CA ALA A 59 -19.08 -8.05 -8.62
C ALA A 59 -19.64 -7.74 -10.03
N ARG A 60 -18.98 -8.20 -11.10
CA ARG A 60 -19.35 -7.98 -12.52
C ARG A 60 -19.43 -6.50 -12.95
N ARG A 61 -18.82 -5.59 -12.18
CA ARG A 61 -18.71 -4.16 -12.51
C ARG A 61 -17.42 -3.92 -13.30
N TRP A 62 -17.33 -4.55 -14.47
CA TRP A 62 -16.11 -4.65 -15.29
C TRP A 62 -15.48 -3.30 -15.63
N PHE A 63 -16.28 -2.34 -16.11
CA PHE A 63 -15.77 -1.02 -16.49
C PHE A 63 -15.15 -0.27 -15.30
N LYS A 64 -15.86 -0.18 -14.18
CA LYS A 64 -15.37 0.47 -12.96
C LYS A 64 -14.17 -0.28 -12.35
N GLY A 65 -14.13 -1.61 -12.47
CA GLY A 65 -13.00 -2.43 -12.05
C GLY A 65 -11.77 -2.19 -12.92
N GLY A 66 -11.94 -2.12 -14.25
CA GLY A 66 -10.88 -1.81 -15.20
C GLY A 66 -10.30 -0.41 -15.00
N CYS A 67 -11.14 0.61 -14.80
CA CYS A 67 -10.68 1.96 -14.49
C CYS A 67 -9.86 2.02 -13.20
N ASP A 68 -10.33 1.38 -12.12
CA ASP A 68 -9.60 1.33 -10.85
C ASP A 68 -8.26 0.60 -11.01
N LEU A 69 -8.22 -0.49 -11.77
CA LEU A 69 -7.00 -1.23 -12.05
C LEU A 69 -6.03 -0.38 -12.88
N GLY A 70 -6.52 0.31 -13.91
CA GLY A 70 -5.72 1.22 -14.73
C GLY A 70 -5.10 2.35 -13.90
N LEU A 71 -5.89 2.99 -13.03
CA LEU A 71 -5.41 4.02 -12.11
C LEU A 71 -4.39 3.47 -11.11
N ALA A 72 -4.61 2.26 -10.58
CA ALA A 72 -3.64 1.59 -9.72
C ALA A 72 -2.31 1.33 -10.45
N THR A 73 -2.36 0.89 -11.71
CA THR A 73 -1.18 0.63 -12.54
C THR A 73 -0.43 1.91 -12.85
N LEU A 74 -1.13 3.02 -13.14
CA LEU A 74 -0.50 4.32 -13.37
C LEU A 74 0.21 4.82 -12.10
N LEU A 75 -0.42 4.63 -10.94
CA LEU A 75 0.12 5.09 -9.67
C LEU A 75 1.27 4.21 -9.18
N GLU A 76 1.25 2.89 -9.36
CA GLU A 76 2.33 2.00 -8.92
C GLU A 76 2.42 0.73 -9.79
N PRO A 77 3.03 0.81 -10.99
CA PRO A 77 2.98 -0.29 -11.96
C PRO A 77 3.67 -1.55 -11.44
N ARG A 78 4.82 -1.39 -10.78
CA ARG A 78 5.58 -2.51 -10.20
C ARG A 78 4.76 -3.33 -9.20
N TYR A 79 3.94 -2.67 -8.38
CA TYR A 79 3.08 -3.36 -7.41
C TYR A 79 2.01 -4.18 -8.11
N VAL A 80 1.32 -3.57 -9.08
CA VAL A 80 0.24 -4.23 -9.83
C VAL A 80 0.76 -5.42 -10.61
N PHE A 81 1.84 -5.25 -11.39
CA PHE A 81 2.42 -6.35 -12.18
C PHE A 81 2.94 -7.50 -11.31
N SER A 82 3.61 -7.20 -10.18
CA SER A 82 4.07 -8.23 -9.25
C SER A 82 2.91 -9.06 -8.70
N ARG A 83 1.79 -8.41 -8.35
CA ARG A 83 0.60 -9.09 -7.80
C ARG A 83 -0.14 -9.90 -8.87
N LEU A 84 -0.30 -9.35 -10.08
CA LEU A 84 -0.90 -10.07 -11.20
C LEU A 84 -0.07 -11.30 -11.59
N LYS A 85 1.25 -11.16 -11.69
CA LYS A 85 2.14 -12.30 -11.97
C LYS A 85 2.00 -13.40 -10.91
N MET A 86 1.93 -13.02 -9.63
CA MET A 86 1.72 -13.99 -8.54
C MET A 86 0.35 -14.67 -8.59
N GLN A 87 -0.69 -13.99 -9.11
CA GLN A 87 -2.01 -14.57 -9.31
C GLN A 87 -2.09 -15.48 -10.54
N MET A 88 -1.27 -15.24 -11.56
CA MET A 88 -1.19 -16.07 -12.77
C MET A 88 -0.29 -17.30 -12.60
N LEU A 89 0.71 -17.23 -11.73
CA LEU A 89 1.61 -18.35 -11.40
C LEU A 89 1.03 -19.31 -10.34
N ARG A 90 -0.25 -19.13 -9.99
CA ARG A 90 -1.00 -19.95 -9.05
C ARG A 90 -2.18 -20.59 -9.78
#